data_AF-A0A0H3JMI0-F1
#
_entry.id   AF-A0A0H3JMI0-F1
#
_cell.length_a   1.000
_cell.length_b   1.000
_cell.length_c   1.000
_cell.angle_alpha   90.00
_cell.angle_beta   90.00
_cell.angle_gamma   90.00
#
_symmetry.space_group_name_H-M   'P 1'
#
loop_
_entity.id
_entity.type
_entity.pdbx_description
1 polymer ?
#
loop_
_entity_poly.entity_id
_entity_poly.type
_entity_poly.pdbx_seq_one_letter_code
_entity_poly.pdbx_strand_id
1 'polypeptide(L)'
;MVLDLKNDHDKSIFINMLKQADVLAENFRPGTMEKLGLSWERLQEINPRLIYASSSGFGHTGPLKDAPAYDTIIQAMSGIMMETGYPDAPPVRVGTSLADLCGGVYLFSGIVSALYGREKSQRGAHVDIAMFDATLSFLEHGLMAYIATGKSPQRLGNRHPYMAPFDVFDTQDKPITICCGNDKLFSALCQALELTELVNDPRFSSNILRVQNQTILKQYIERTLKTQAAEVWLARIHEVGVPVAPLLSVAEAINLPQTQARNMLIEAGGIMMPGNPIKISGCADPHVMPGAATLDQHGEQIRQEFSS
;
A
#
# COMPACT_ATOMS: atom_id res chain seq x y z
N MET A 1 -3.93 -19.41 21.40
CA MET A 1 -4.46 -19.32 22.77
C MET A 1 -5.67 -18.42 22.76
N VAL A 2 -6.77 -18.84 23.39
CA VAL A 2 -7.95 -18.02 23.67
C VAL A 2 -7.85 -17.55 25.11
N LEU A 3 -8.05 -16.25 25.36
CA LEU A 3 -8.14 -15.67 26.71
C LEU A 3 -9.40 -14.80 26.79
N ASP A 4 -10.07 -14.83 27.94
CA ASP A 4 -11.11 -13.86 28.30
C ASP A 4 -10.59 -12.89 29.37
N LEU A 5 -10.29 -11.65 28.96
CA LEU A 5 -9.76 -10.64 29.88
C LEU A 5 -10.78 -10.12 30.91
N LYS A 6 -12.04 -10.55 30.83
CA LYS A 6 -13.04 -10.33 31.89
C LYS A 6 -12.98 -11.39 32.99
N ASN A 7 -12.33 -12.52 32.73
CA ASN A 7 -12.05 -13.53 33.72
C ASN A 7 -10.73 -13.19 34.44
N ASP A 8 -10.75 -13.10 35.77
CA ASP A 8 -9.58 -12.67 36.55
C ASP A 8 -8.38 -13.62 36.42
N HIS A 9 -8.62 -14.93 36.24
CA HIS A 9 -7.54 -15.90 36.05
C HIS A 9 -6.84 -15.69 34.69
N ASP A 10 -7.62 -15.56 33.62
CA ASP A 10 -7.08 -15.27 32.28
C ASP A 10 -6.40 -13.90 32.21
N LYS A 11 -6.94 -12.90 32.91
CA LYS A 11 -6.32 -11.58 33.05
C LYS A 11 -5.00 -11.64 33.81
N SER A 12 -4.89 -12.47 34.85
CA SER A 12 -3.62 -12.70 35.56
C SER A 12 -2.56 -13.29 34.63
N ILE A 13 -2.93 -14.30 33.83
CA ILE A 13 -2.04 -14.90 32.82
C ILE A 13 -1.59 -13.83 31.83
N PHE A 14 -2.52 -13.03 31.31
CA PHE A 14 -2.19 -11.96 30.37
C PHE A 14 -1.21 -10.93 30.96
N ILE A 15 -1.39 -10.51 32.22
CA ILE A 15 -0.46 -9.62 32.91
C ILE A 15 0.95 -10.24 33.01
N ASN A 16 1.04 -11.54 33.27
CA ASN A 16 2.33 -12.25 33.30
C ASN A 16 3.01 -12.27 31.93
N MET A 17 2.24 -12.39 30.84
CA MET A 17 2.77 -12.20 29.48
C MET A 17 3.31 -10.79 29.29
N LEU A 18 2.57 -9.76 29.70
CA LEU A 18 2.99 -8.35 29.54
C LEU A 18 4.30 -8.01 30.27
N LYS A 19 4.56 -8.63 31.41
CA LYS A 19 5.84 -8.46 32.14
C LYS A 19 7.05 -8.97 31.35
N GLN A 20 6.85 -9.95 30.48
CA GLN A 20 7.90 -10.58 29.67
C GLN A 20 7.91 -10.10 28.22
N ALA A 21 6.79 -9.53 27.75
CA ALA A 21 6.63 -9.08 26.38
C ALA A 21 7.44 -7.81 26.08
N ASP A 22 7.94 -7.74 24.85
CA ASP A 22 8.51 -6.52 24.29
C ASP A 22 7.47 -5.59 23.70
N VAL A 23 6.45 -6.17 23.06
CA VAL A 23 5.41 -5.45 22.31
C VAL A 23 4.05 -6.04 22.64
N LEU A 24 3.10 -5.16 22.98
CA LEU A 24 1.67 -5.44 22.97
C LEU A 24 1.06 -4.72 21.77
N ALA A 25 0.40 -5.45 20.88
CA ALA A 25 -0.28 -4.87 19.72
C ALA A 25 -1.78 -5.17 19.74
N GLU A 26 -2.59 -4.19 19.35
CA GLU A 26 -4.05 -4.33 19.23
C GLU A 26 -4.63 -3.34 18.21
N ASN A 27 -5.83 -3.67 17.73
CA ASN A 27 -6.58 -2.83 16.80
C ASN A 27 -8.06 -2.72 17.16
N PHE A 28 -8.38 -2.74 18.46
CA PHE A 28 -9.74 -2.50 18.92
C PHE A 28 -10.11 -1.02 18.75
N ARG A 29 -11.38 -0.71 18.98
CA ARG A 29 -11.79 0.70 19.05
C ARG A 29 -11.09 1.38 20.23
N PRO A 30 -10.69 2.66 20.10
CA PRO A 30 -10.10 3.42 21.20
C PRO A 30 -10.91 3.31 22.50
N GLY A 31 -10.20 3.18 23.62
CA GLY A 31 -10.79 3.00 24.96
C GLY A 31 -11.22 1.56 25.30
N THR A 32 -11.11 0.59 24.38
CA THR A 32 -11.45 -0.82 24.68
C THR A 32 -10.49 -1.43 25.71
N MET A 33 -9.18 -1.29 25.48
CA MET A 33 -8.15 -1.79 26.42
C MET A 33 -8.24 -1.10 27.78
N GLU A 34 -8.53 0.20 27.80
CA GLU A 34 -8.75 0.96 29.03
C GLU A 34 -9.93 0.41 29.84
N LYS A 35 -11.07 0.11 29.19
CA LYS A 35 -12.24 -0.52 29.84
C LYS A 35 -11.95 -1.92 30.40
N LEU A 36 -10.95 -2.62 29.85
CA LEU A 36 -10.46 -3.88 30.38
C LEU A 36 -9.44 -3.70 31.53
N GLY A 37 -9.16 -2.46 31.91
CA GLY A 37 -8.21 -2.09 32.97
C GLY A 37 -6.75 -2.10 32.52
N LEU A 38 -6.50 -1.87 31.23
CA LEU A 38 -5.20 -1.90 30.59
C LEU A 38 -4.93 -0.58 29.84
N SER A 39 -5.05 0.54 30.55
CA SER A 39 -4.66 1.86 30.02
C SER A 39 -3.14 1.93 29.78
N TRP A 40 -2.67 2.91 29.01
CA TRP A 40 -1.24 3.07 28.77
C TRP A 40 -0.45 3.31 30.05
N GLU A 41 -1.00 4.07 31.00
CA GLU A 41 -0.42 4.30 32.32
C GLU A 41 -0.27 2.98 33.08
N ARG A 42 -1.33 2.16 33.08
CA ARG A 42 -1.30 0.86 33.74
C ARG A 42 -0.31 -0.11 33.08
N LEU A 43 -0.22 -0.10 31.75
CA LEU A 43 0.75 -0.91 31.01
C LEU A 43 2.20 -0.52 31.33
N GLN A 44 2.48 0.78 31.47
CA GLN A 44 3.80 1.26 31.90
C GLN A 44 4.16 0.82 33.31
N GLU A 45 3.20 0.79 34.24
CA GLU A 45 3.42 0.26 35.59
C GLU A 45 3.75 -1.24 35.58
N ILE A 46 3.09 -2.01 34.72
CA ILE A 46 3.33 -3.46 34.58
C ILE A 46 4.71 -3.73 34.00
N ASN A 47 5.08 -3.01 32.94
CA ASN A 47 6.36 -3.17 32.27
C ASN A 47 6.82 -1.83 31.65
N PRO A 48 7.78 -1.12 32.28
CA PRO A 48 8.30 0.16 31.77
C PRO A 48 9.02 0.07 30.42
N ARG A 49 9.38 -1.14 29.97
CA ARG A 49 10.03 -1.41 28.68
C ARG A 49 9.04 -1.78 27.57
N LEU A 50 7.76 -1.97 27.89
CA LEU A 50 6.75 -2.44 26.94
C LEU A 50 6.46 -1.38 25.89
N ILE A 51 6.54 -1.77 24.62
CA ILE A 51 5.99 -0.98 23.52
C ILE A 51 4.53 -1.36 23.37
N TYR A 52 3.64 -0.40 23.57
CA TYR A 52 2.22 -0.57 23.30
C TYR A 52 1.93 0.00 21.91
N ALA A 53 1.46 -0.82 20.98
CA ALA A 53 1.16 -0.42 19.61
C ALA A 53 -0.32 -0.57 19.33
N SER A 54 -1.01 0.55 19.10
CA SER A 54 -2.42 0.58 18.73
C SER A 54 -2.57 1.00 17.27
N SER A 55 -3.53 0.39 16.58
CA SER A 55 -3.98 0.83 15.26
C SER A 55 -5.50 0.93 15.20
N SER A 56 -6.00 2.09 14.81
CA SER A 56 -7.45 2.32 14.69
C SER A 56 -7.76 3.26 13.53
N GLY A 57 -9.04 3.46 13.24
CA GLY A 57 -9.46 4.32 12.13
C GLY A 57 -8.91 5.74 12.17
N PHE A 58 -9.04 6.39 13.32
CA PHE A 58 -8.71 7.81 13.52
C PHE A 58 -7.69 8.05 14.65
N GLY A 59 -7.05 6.99 15.16
CA GLY A 59 -6.13 7.07 16.29
C GLY A 59 -6.85 7.20 17.63
N HIS A 60 -6.09 7.26 18.73
CA HIS A 60 -6.63 7.38 20.09
C HIS A 60 -6.94 8.84 20.50
N THR A 61 -6.74 9.80 19.60
CA THR A 61 -6.92 11.23 19.86
C THR A 61 -7.77 11.92 18.80
N GLY A 62 -8.17 13.16 19.06
CA GLY A 62 -8.98 13.95 18.12
C GLY A 62 -10.49 13.67 18.18
N PRO A 63 -11.28 14.46 17.44
CA PRO A 63 -12.74 14.46 17.55
C PRO A 63 -13.42 13.21 16.96
N LEU A 64 -12.73 12.48 16.07
CA LEU A 64 -13.26 11.31 15.38
C LEU A 64 -12.80 9.97 15.97
N LYS A 65 -12.04 9.97 17.08
CA LYS A 65 -11.45 8.75 17.66
C LYS A 65 -12.45 7.62 17.94
N ASP A 66 -13.69 7.96 18.29
CA ASP A 66 -14.73 6.97 18.61
C ASP A 66 -15.64 6.63 17.40
N ALA A 67 -15.40 7.25 16.23
CA ALA A 67 -16.21 7.05 15.03
C ALA A 67 -15.94 5.66 14.41
N PRO A 68 -16.96 5.01 13.84
CA PRO A 68 -16.77 3.76 13.11
C PRO A 68 -15.91 4.00 11.85
N ALA A 69 -14.93 3.14 11.61
CA ALA A 69 -13.90 3.39 10.62
C ALA A 69 -13.43 2.09 9.95
N TYR A 70 -14.26 1.55 9.07
CA TYR A 70 -13.80 0.53 8.13
C TYR A 70 -12.96 1.17 7.03
N ASP A 71 -12.12 0.40 6.35
CA ASP A 71 -11.30 0.85 5.22
C ASP A 71 -12.08 1.69 4.20
N THR A 72 -13.30 1.30 3.86
CA THR A 72 -14.15 2.05 2.92
C THR A 72 -14.52 3.44 3.45
N ILE A 73 -14.78 3.59 4.74
CA ILE A 73 -15.06 4.89 5.36
C ILE A 73 -13.82 5.76 5.30
N ILE A 74 -12.66 5.20 5.65
CA ILE A 74 -11.40 5.96 5.64
C ILE A 74 -11.02 6.39 4.22
N GLN A 75 -11.13 5.51 3.23
CA GLN A 75 -10.88 5.88 1.83
C GLN A 75 -11.87 6.96 1.34
N ALA A 76 -13.13 6.92 1.77
CA ALA A 76 -14.10 7.95 1.41
C ALA A 76 -13.74 9.31 2.04
N MET A 77 -13.33 9.32 3.31
CA MET A 77 -13.03 10.55 4.05
C MET A 77 -11.65 11.13 3.74
N SER A 78 -10.67 10.32 3.34
CA SER A 78 -9.32 10.79 3.04
C SER A 78 -9.22 11.57 1.72
N GLY A 79 -10.24 11.47 0.86
CA GLY A 79 -10.25 12.05 -0.49
C GLY A 79 -9.73 11.12 -1.58
N ILE A 80 -9.11 9.99 -1.25
CA ILE A 80 -8.52 9.09 -2.26
C ILE A 80 -9.58 8.54 -3.24
N MET A 81 -10.82 8.32 -2.79
CA MET A 81 -11.91 7.93 -3.70
C MET A 81 -12.24 9.01 -4.73
N MET A 82 -12.19 10.28 -4.35
CA MET A 82 -12.45 11.39 -5.27
C MET A 82 -11.34 11.57 -6.29
N GLU A 83 -10.11 11.18 -5.96
CA GLU A 83 -8.94 11.16 -6.85
C GLU A 83 -8.93 9.94 -7.80
N THR A 84 -9.63 8.86 -7.42
CA THR A 84 -9.56 7.57 -8.12
C THR A 84 -10.71 7.40 -9.12
N GLY A 85 -10.37 6.92 -10.32
CA GLY A 85 -11.31 6.63 -11.40
C GLY A 85 -11.07 7.48 -12.65
N TYR A 86 -11.94 7.35 -13.65
CA TYR A 86 -11.89 8.19 -14.85
C TYR A 86 -12.55 9.57 -14.58
N PRO A 87 -12.12 10.64 -15.29
CA PRO A 87 -12.60 12.00 -15.06
C PRO A 87 -14.13 12.13 -14.96
N ASP A 88 -14.84 11.54 -15.93
CA ASP A 88 -16.30 11.65 -16.08
C ASP A 88 -17.08 10.53 -15.35
N ALA A 89 -16.37 9.55 -14.77
CA ALA A 89 -16.99 8.50 -13.98
C ALA A 89 -17.24 8.96 -12.52
N PRO A 90 -18.16 8.34 -11.78
CA PRO A 90 -18.26 8.58 -10.34
C PRO A 90 -16.94 8.22 -9.60
N PRO A 91 -16.68 8.82 -8.41
CA PRO A 91 -15.61 8.38 -7.51
C PRO A 91 -15.69 6.87 -7.24
N VAL A 92 -14.53 6.21 -7.14
CA VAL A 92 -14.48 4.76 -6.91
C VAL A 92 -13.44 4.40 -5.86
N ARG A 93 -13.70 3.35 -5.08
CA ARG A 93 -12.75 2.78 -4.13
C ARG A 93 -11.54 2.21 -4.86
N VAL A 94 -10.36 2.26 -4.24
CA VAL A 94 -9.18 1.54 -4.69
C VAL A 94 -9.46 0.02 -4.69
N GLY A 95 -8.85 -0.72 -5.61
CA GLY A 95 -9.07 -2.18 -5.78
C GLY A 95 -8.61 -3.06 -4.61
N THR A 96 -8.13 -2.49 -3.50
CA THR A 96 -7.69 -3.18 -2.29
C THR A 96 -8.04 -2.37 -1.04
N SER A 97 -7.86 -2.95 0.14
CA SER A 97 -8.03 -2.26 1.43
C SER A 97 -6.84 -1.38 1.75
N LEU A 98 -6.69 -0.30 0.98
CA LEU A 98 -5.56 0.61 1.06
C LEU A 98 -5.37 1.17 2.47
N ALA A 99 -6.44 1.61 3.13
CA ALA A 99 -6.33 2.25 4.45
C ALA A 99 -5.87 1.25 5.52
N ASP A 100 -6.37 0.00 5.47
CA ASP A 100 -5.93 -1.08 6.36
C ASP A 100 -4.44 -1.40 6.13
N LEU A 101 -4.03 -1.54 4.87
CA LEU A 101 -2.65 -1.86 4.50
C LEU A 101 -1.68 -0.74 4.89
N CYS A 102 -2.04 0.52 4.64
CA CYS A 102 -1.29 1.69 5.08
C CYS A 102 -1.15 1.70 6.61
N GLY A 103 -2.25 1.49 7.34
CA GLY A 103 -2.21 1.38 8.81
C GLY A 103 -1.26 0.28 9.30
N GLY A 104 -1.32 -0.90 8.68
CA GLY A 104 -0.46 -2.04 9.01
C GLY A 104 1.04 -1.77 8.81
N VAL A 105 1.42 -1.17 7.66
CA VAL A 105 2.84 -0.87 7.41
C VAL A 105 3.37 0.25 8.31
N TYR A 106 2.54 1.24 8.67
CA TYR A 106 2.92 2.28 9.63
C TYR A 106 2.99 1.73 11.06
N LEU A 107 2.12 0.78 11.44
CA LEU A 107 2.19 0.09 12.72
C LEU A 107 3.50 -0.68 12.86
N PHE A 108 3.86 -1.49 11.86
CA PHE A 108 5.14 -2.19 11.82
C PHE A 108 6.32 -1.20 11.93
N SER A 109 6.29 -0.11 11.15
CA SER A 109 7.35 0.90 11.14
C SER A 109 7.50 1.60 12.50
N GLY A 110 6.38 1.93 13.15
CA GLY A 110 6.35 2.55 14.47
C GLY A 110 6.88 1.61 15.57
N ILE A 111 6.50 0.32 15.53
CA ILE A 111 7.02 -0.70 16.44
C ILE A 111 8.54 -0.82 16.33
N VAL A 112 9.07 -0.99 15.11
CA VAL A 112 10.53 -1.14 14.91
C VAL A 112 11.27 0.14 15.30
N SER A 113 10.72 1.31 15.02
CA SER A 113 11.30 2.60 15.44
C SER A 113 11.34 2.73 16.98
N ALA A 114 10.28 2.32 17.67
CA ALA A 114 10.21 2.32 19.12
C ALA A 114 11.17 1.28 19.73
N LEU A 115 11.30 0.09 19.13
CA LEU A 115 12.28 -0.92 19.53
C LEU A 115 13.71 -0.38 19.46
N TYR A 116 14.06 0.25 18.34
CA TYR A 116 15.37 0.88 18.18
C TYR A 116 15.61 2.03 19.18
N GLY A 117 14.61 2.89 19.40
CA GLY A 117 14.70 3.96 20.39
C GLY A 117 14.86 3.44 21.83
N ARG A 118 14.21 2.33 22.15
CA ARG A 118 14.23 1.67 23.46
C ARG A 118 15.62 1.12 23.81
N GLU A 119 16.45 0.74 22.84
CA GLU A 119 17.83 0.31 23.11
C GLU A 119 18.64 1.38 23.86
N LYS A 120 18.39 2.66 23.57
CA LYS A 120 19.04 3.76 24.28
C LYS A 120 18.27 4.22 25.51
N SER A 121 16.95 4.40 25.39
CA SER A 121 16.14 4.97 26.47
C SER A 121 15.88 3.97 27.60
N GLN A 122 15.97 2.67 27.31
CA GLN A 122 15.55 1.56 28.16
C GLN A 122 14.07 1.64 28.58
N ARG A 123 13.26 2.43 27.86
CA ARG A 123 11.82 2.63 28.11
C ARG A 123 11.00 2.36 26.85
N GLY A 124 9.83 1.76 27.05
CA GLY A 124 8.83 1.60 26.01
C GLY A 124 8.08 2.90 25.69
N ALA A 125 7.16 2.82 24.74
CA ALA A 125 6.34 3.92 24.28
C ALA A 125 4.99 3.42 23.76
N HIS A 126 4.01 4.33 23.68
CA HIS A 126 2.76 4.10 22.97
C HIS A 126 2.90 4.57 21.51
N VAL A 127 2.79 3.64 20.57
CA VAL A 127 2.72 3.87 19.12
C VAL A 127 1.25 3.90 18.73
N ASP A 128 0.70 5.08 18.46
CA ASP A 128 -0.70 5.30 18.07
C ASP A 128 -0.79 5.59 16.57
N ILE A 129 -1.36 4.65 15.81
CA ILE A 129 -1.49 4.76 14.35
C ILE A 129 -2.96 4.91 13.95
N ALA A 130 -3.25 5.98 13.22
CA ALA A 130 -4.54 6.19 12.56
C ALA A 130 -4.49 5.75 11.09
N MET A 131 -5.46 4.93 10.66
CA MET A 131 -5.66 4.59 9.25
C MET A 131 -5.91 5.83 8.39
N PHE A 132 -6.60 6.83 8.95
CA PHE A 132 -6.86 8.11 8.29
C PHE A 132 -5.54 8.85 7.96
N ASP A 133 -4.69 9.07 8.95
CA ASP A 133 -3.40 9.75 8.79
C ASP A 133 -2.49 8.98 7.81
N ALA A 134 -2.47 7.65 7.95
CA ALA A 134 -1.75 6.76 7.07
C ALA A 134 -2.20 6.93 5.61
N THR A 135 -3.50 7.02 5.36
CA THR A 135 -4.05 7.23 4.01
C THR A 135 -3.77 8.64 3.48
N LEU A 136 -3.84 9.67 4.33
CA LEU A 136 -3.53 11.05 3.95
C LEU A 136 -2.08 11.19 3.45
N SER A 137 -1.15 10.49 4.09
CA SER A 137 0.27 10.52 3.69
C SER A 137 0.53 9.95 2.29
N PHE A 138 -0.43 9.22 1.71
CA PHE A 138 -0.38 8.64 0.37
C PHE A 138 -1.10 9.50 -0.70
N LEU A 139 -1.67 10.66 -0.35
CA LEU A 139 -2.33 11.54 -1.32
C LEU A 139 -1.36 12.22 -2.30
N GLU A 140 -0.08 12.28 -1.96
CA GLU A 140 1.04 12.70 -2.82
C GLU A 140 0.70 13.92 -3.70
N HIS A 141 0.55 13.73 -5.02
CA HIS A 141 0.29 14.81 -5.97
C HIS A 141 -1.03 15.55 -5.69
N GLY A 142 -2.07 14.84 -5.27
CA GLY A 142 -3.40 15.44 -5.13
C GLY A 142 -3.44 16.52 -4.05
N LEU A 143 -2.79 16.25 -2.93
CA LEU A 143 -2.60 17.23 -1.86
C LEU A 143 -1.72 18.41 -2.32
N MET A 144 -0.59 18.13 -3.00
CA MET A 144 0.32 19.18 -3.47
C MET A 144 -0.35 20.14 -4.46
N ALA A 145 -1.11 19.61 -5.42
CA ALA A 145 -1.84 20.41 -6.40
C ALA A 145 -2.92 21.28 -5.74
N TYR A 146 -3.64 20.74 -4.76
CA TYR A 146 -4.61 21.52 -3.99
C TYR A 146 -3.93 22.68 -3.23
N ILE A 147 -2.85 22.41 -2.50
CA ILE A 147 -2.11 23.44 -1.74
C ILE A 147 -1.57 24.54 -2.65
N ALA A 148 -1.03 24.17 -3.82
CA ALA A 148 -0.43 25.14 -4.74
C ALA A 148 -1.47 26.00 -5.51
N THR A 149 -2.65 25.44 -5.81
CA THR A 149 -3.61 26.07 -6.74
C THR A 149 -4.94 26.46 -6.11
N GLY A 150 -5.22 25.98 -4.90
CA GLY A 150 -6.54 26.08 -4.25
C GLY A 150 -7.62 25.20 -4.88
N LYS A 151 -7.29 24.41 -5.90
CA LYS A 151 -8.23 23.53 -6.61
C LYS A 151 -7.93 22.08 -6.26
N SER A 152 -8.92 21.40 -5.68
CA SER A 152 -8.82 19.96 -5.45
C SER A 152 -8.72 19.26 -6.82
N PRO A 153 -7.76 18.34 -6.99
CA PRO A 153 -7.57 17.67 -8.27
C PRO A 153 -8.82 16.92 -8.67
N GLN A 154 -8.98 16.80 -9.99
CA GLN A 154 -9.98 15.91 -10.56
C GLN A 154 -9.31 14.58 -10.87
N ARG A 155 -10.12 13.52 -10.89
CA ARG A 155 -9.71 12.21 -11.38
C ARG A 155 -9.01 12.33 -12.73
N LEU A 156 -7.77 11.85 -12.81
CA LEU A 156 -6.99 11.87 -14.05
C LEU A 156 -7.17 10.59 -14.88
N GLY A 157 -7.79 9.55 -14.32
CA GLY A 157 -7.72 8.21 -14.89
C GLY A 157 -6.29 7.70 -14.83
N ASN A 158 -5.79 7.17 -15.94
CA ASN A 158 -4.49 6.52 -16.00
C ASN A 158 -3.32 7.45 -16.39
N ARG A 159 -3.60 8.69 -16.82
CA ARG A 159 -2.57 9.59 -17.36
C ARG A 159 -1.78 10.31 -16.26
N HIS A 160 -0.53 10.63 -16.56
CA HIS A 160 0.28 11.50 -15.70
C HIS A 160 -0.19 12.98 -15.80
N PRO A 161 -0.16 13.76 -14.70
CA PRO A 161 -0.56 15.17 -14.70
C PRO A 161 0.35 16.07 -15.55
N TYR A 162 1.65 15.77 -15.60
CA TYR A 162 2.68 16.67 -16.14
C TYR A 162 3.50 16.10 -17.30
N MET A 163 3.23 14.87 -17.73
CA MET A 163 4.02 14.20 -18.78
C MET A 163 3.08 13.55 -19.79
N ALA A 164 3.45 13.62 -21.07
CA ALA A 164 2.70 12.96 -22.13
C ALA A 164 3.61 12.57 -23.31
N PRO A 165 3.37 11.42 -23.98
CA PRO A 165 2.37 10.41 -23.63
C PRO A 165 2.80 9.58 -22.42
N PHE A 166 2.03 9.63 -21.35
CA PHE A 166 2.28 8.88 -20.12
C PHE A 166 0.90 8.45 -19.60
N ASP A 167 0.43 7.30 -20.07
CA ASP A 167 -0.95 6.84 -19.92
C ASP A 167 -1.06 5.34 -20.25
N VAL A 168 -2.24 4.78 -20.05
CA VAL A 168 -2.66 3.48 -20.56
C VAL A 168 -3.29 3.65 -21.94
N PHE A 169 -2.88 2.81 -22.88
CA PHE A 169 -3.30 2.83 -24.28
C PHE A 169 -3.81 1.45 -24.72
N ASP A 170 -4.92 1.44 -25.44
CA ASP A 170 -5.45 0.20 -26.03
C ASP A 170 -4.61 -0.25 -27.24
N THR A 171 -4.40 -1.56 -27.34
CA THR A 171 -3.84 -2.22 -28.54
C THR A 171 -4.91 -3.09 -29.21
N GLN A 172 -4.55 -4.01 -30.10
CA GLN A 172 -5.53 -4.89 -30.76
C GLN A 172 -6.26 -5.82 -29.78
N ASP A 173 -5.58 -6.34 -28.76
CA ASP A 173 -6.06 -7.42 -27.89
C ASP A 173 -6.20 -6.99 -26.42
N LYS A 174 -5.23 -6.25 -25.88
CA LYS A 174 -5.24 -5.79 -24.47
C LYS A 174 -4.45 -4.49 -24.26
N PRO A 175 -4.74 -3.72 -23.20
CA PRO A 175 -4.05 -2.46 -22.95
C PRO A 175 -2.59 -2.64 -22.49
N ILE A 176 -1.78 -1.64 -22.81
CA ILE A 176 -0.41 -1.46 -22.31
C ILE A 176 -0.27 -0.07 -21.69
N THR A 177 0.68 0.11 -20.79
CA THR A 177 1.09 1.43 -20.31
C THR A 177 2.35 1.87 -21.05
N ILE A 178 2.39 3.13 -21.48
CA ILE A 178 3.57 3.77 -22.08
C ILE A 178 3.91 4.98 -21.22
N CYS A 179 5.14 5.04 -20.72
CA CYS A 179 5.61 6.11 -19.83
C CYS A 179 6.71 6.92 -20.51
N CYS A 180 6.31 7.80 -21.42
CA CYS A 180 7.23 8.59 -22.25
C CYS A 180 7.44 10.00 -21.67
N GLY A 181 8.40 10.12 -20.75
CA GLY A 181 8.56 11.32 -19.90
C GLY A 181 9.35 12.51 -20.48
N ASN A 182 9.93 12.41 -21.69
CA ASN A 182 10.71 13.50 -22.27
C ASN A 182 10.73 13.45 -23.81
N ASP A 183 11.27 14.49 -24.45
CA ASP A 183 11.25 14.66 -25.91
C ASP A 183 12.11 13.61 -26.65
N LYS A 184 13.22 13.16 -26.05
CA LYS A 184 14.04 12.07 -26.60
C LYS A 184 13.24 10.77 -26.68
N LEU A 185 12.55 10.42 -25.59
CA LEU A 185 11.69 9.24 -25.55
C LEU A 185 10.51 9.38 -26.53
N PHE A 186 9.97 10.59 -26.70
CA PHE A 186 8.85 10.81 -27.60
C PHE A 186 9.25 10.59 -29.07
N SER A 187 10.43 11.06 -29.44
CA SER A 187 11.00 10.78 -30.76
C SER A 187 11.20 9.27 -30.99
N ALA A 188 11.76 8.56 -30.01
CA ALA A 188 11.95 7.11 -30.08
C ALA A 188 10.60 6.35 -30.17
N LEU A 189 9.58 6.78 -29.41
CA LEU A 189 8.24 6.21 -29.50
C LEU A 189 7.63 6.43 -30.89
N CYS A 190 7.73 7.65 -31.44
CA CYS A 190 7.25 7.94 -32.79
C CYS A 190 7.97 7.10 -33.85
N GLN A 191 9.25 6.81 -33.67
CA GLN A 191 9.99 5.90 -34.54
C GLN A 191 9.45 4.47 -34.46
N ALA A 192 9.21 3.92 -33.26
CA ALA A 192 8.67 2.57 -33.08
C ALA A 192 7.23 2.40 -33.59
N LEU A 193 6.45 3.49 -33.57
CA LEU A 193 5.05 3.54 -34.04
C LEU A 193 4.92 3.99 -35.50
N GLU A 194 6.01 4.30 -36.19
CA GLU A 194 6.01 4.86 -37.55
C GLU A 194 5.19 6.18 -37.66
N LEU A 195 5.19 6.98 -36.59
CA LEU A 195 4.52 8.28 -36.46
C LEU A 195 5.53 9.45 -36.40
N THR A 196 6.64 9.34 -37.13
CA THR A 196 7.77 10.28 -37.04
C THR A 196 7.41 11.74 -37.38
N GLU A 197 6.35 11.96 -38.15
CA GLU A 197 5.80 13.28 -38.46
C GLU A 197 5.29 14.02 -37.21
N LEU A 198 4.90 13.30 -36.15
CA LEU A 198 4.40 13.90 -34.92
C LEU A 198 5.49 14.56 -34.08
N VAL A 199 6.77 14.19 -34.29
CA VAL A 199 7.89 14.70 -33.48
C VAL A 199 8.03 16.23 -33.60
N ASN A 200 7.87 16.76 -34.81
CA ASN A 200 7.97 18.19 -35.09
C ASN A 200 6.61 18.88 -35.28
N ASP A 201 5.50 18.15 -35.06
CA ASP A 201 4.16 18.74 -35.12
C ASP A 201 4.05 19.83 -34.04
N PRO A 202 3.56 21.05 -34.38
CA PRO A 202 3.46 22.16 -33.43
C PRO A 202 2.57 21.85 -32.21
N ARG A 203 1.76 20.79 -32.27
CA ARG A 203 0.94 20.32 -31.13
C ARG A 203 1.71 19.42 -30.17
N PHE A 204 2.82 18.80 -30.60
CA PHE A 204 3.49 17.71 -29.87
C PHE A 204 5.01 17.89 -29.69
N SER A 205 5.59 18.97 -30.23
CA SER A 205 7.03 19.23 -30.27
C SER A 205 7.70 19.41 -28.89
N SER A 206 6.93 19.65 -27.82
CA SER A 206 7.45 19.68 -26.44
C SER A 206 6.53 18.94 -25.48
N ASN A 207 7.06 18.51 -24.34
CA ASN A 207 6.26 17.84 -23.31
C ASN A 207 5.02 18.65 -22.88
N ILE A 208 5.14 19.96 -22.65
CA ILE A 208 4.02 20.80 -22.22
C ILE A 208 2.91 20.80 -23.29
N LEU A 209 3.29 20.90 -24.56
CA LEU A 209 2.35 20.85 -25.67
C LEU A 209 1.69 19.46 -25.78
N ARG A 210 2.44 18.37 -25.57
CA ARG A 210 1.87 17.02 -25.51
C ARG A 210 0.88 16.84 -24.37
N VAL A 211 1.15 17.41 -23.19
CA VAL A 211 0.23 17.39 -22.05
C VAL A 211 -1.05 18.15 -22.37
N GLN A 212 -0.92 19.35 -22.95
CA GLN A 212 -2.07 20.16 -23.38
C GLN A 212 -2.92 19.45 -24.44
N ASN A 213 -2.27 18.77 -25.38
CA ASN A 213 -2.90 18.09 -26.51
C ASN A 213 -3.03 16.56 -26.30
N GLN A 214 -3.02 16.08 -25.06
CA GLN A 214 -2.92 14.64 -24.75
C GLN A 214 -4.07 13.82 -25.36
N THR A 215 -5.30 14.37 -25.39
CA THR A 215 -6.46 13.67 -25.94
C THR A 215 -6.29 13.34 -27.42
N ILE A 216 -5.83 14.32 -28.21
CA ILE A 216 -5.61 14.11 -29.65
C ILE A 216 -4.35 13.27 -29.89
N LEU A 217 -3.30 13.44 -29.09
CA LEU A 217 -2.10 12.60 -29.17
C LEU A 217 -2.42 11.12 -28.94
N LYS A 218 -3.26 10.82 -27.92
CA LYS A 218 -3.73 9.47 -27.61
C LYS A 218 -4.47 8.84 -28.79
N GLN A 219 -5.29 9.60 -29.52
CA GLN A 219 -5.98 9.09 -30.71
C GLN A 219 -5.03 8.67 -31.83
N TYR A 220 -3.91 9.38 -32.04
CA TYR A 220 -2.88 8.94 -33.00
C TYR A 220 -2.23 7.64 -32.55
N ILE A 221 -1.79 7.59 -31.29
CA ILE A 221 -1.10 6.43 -30.72
C ILE A 221 -2.00 5.20 -30.77
N GLU A 222 -3.23 5.27 -30.27
CA GLU A 222 -4.14 4.12 -30.23
C GLU A 222 -4.60 3.67 -31.62
N ARG A 223 -4.69 4.58 -32.60
CA ARG A 223 -5.00 4.17 -33.98
C ARG A 223 -3.92 3.25 -34.53
N THR A 224 -2.65 3.58 -34.31
CA THR A 224 -1.53 2.71 -34.70
C THR A 224 -1.51 1.45 -33.84
N LEU A 225 -1.62 1.58 -32.52
CA LEU A 225 -1.54 0.44 -31.60
C LEU A 225 -2.61 -0.62 -31.85
N LYS A 226 -3.81 -0.24 -32.30
CA LYS A 226 -4.89 -1.18 -32.65
C LYS A 226 -4.59 -2.10 -33.83
N THR A 227 -3.50 -1.87 -34.57
CA THR A 227 -3.11 -2.70 -35.73
C THR A 227 -2.35 -3.97 -35.36
N GLN A 228 -1.82 -4.07 -34.13
CA GLN A 228 -1.04 -5.22 -33.67
C GLN A 228 -1.37 -5.56 -32.22
N ALA A 229 -1.13 -6.81 -31.83
CA ALA A 229 -1.26 -7.26 -30.45
C ALA A 229 -0.26 -6.57 -29.51
N ALA A 230 -0.59 -6.50 -28.23
CA ALA A 230 0.21 -5.88 -27.19
C ALA A 230 1.66 -6.38 -27.15
N GLU A 231 1.88 -7.69 -27.33
CA GLU A 231 3.22 -8.29 -27.29
C GLU A 231 4.16 -7.73 -28.37
N VAL A 232 3.62 -7.46 -29.58
CA VAL A 232 4.40 -6.85 -30.66
C VAL A 232 4.86 -5.45 -30.27
N TRP A 233 3.97 -4.68 -29.65
CA TRP A 233 4.30 -3.32 -29.19
C TRP A 233 5.23 -3.30 -28.00
N LEU A 234 5.08 -4.22 -27.04
CA LEU A 234 6.00 -4.36 -25.92
C LEU A 234 7.42 -4.55 -26.42
N ALA A 235 7.64 -5.47 -27.38
CA ALA A 235 8.96 -5.71 -27.96
C ALA A 235 9.49 -4.47 -28.72
N ARG A 236 8.70 -3.91 -29.65
CA ARG A 236 9.12 -2.77 -30.49
C ARG A 236 9.42 -1.50 -29.69
N ILE A 237 8.55 -1.16 -28.73
CA ILE A 237 8.70 0.05 -27.91
C ILE A 237 9.86 -0.13 -26.91
N HIS A 238 10.05 -1.34 -26.36
CA HIS A 238 11.19 -1.63 -25.50
C HIS A 238 12.54 -1.55 -26.24
N GLU A 239 12.61 -2.07 -27.48
CA GLU A 239 13.84 -2.08 -28.29
C GLU A 239 14.41 -0.66 -28.50
N VAL A 240 13.54 0.34 -28.64
CA VAL A 240 13.95 1.76 -28.78
C VAL A 240 14.19 2.46 -27.42
N GLY A 241 14.12 1.72 -26.31
CA GLY A 241 14.41 2.21 -24.96
C GLY A 241 13.29 3.04 -24.31
N VAL A 242 12.05 2.95 -24.81
CA VAL A 242 10.91 3.65 -24.23
C VAL A 242 10.27 2.79 -23.12
N PRO A 243 10.05 3.31 -21.90
CA PRO A 243 9.40 2.56 -20.83
C PRO A 243 7.97 2.15 -21.22
N VAL A 244 7.73 0.83 -21.21
CA VAL A 244 6.46 0.22 -21.59
C VAL A 244 6.22 -1.04 -20.75
N ALA A 245 4.97 -1.32 -20.40
CA ALA A 245 4.61 -2.54 -19.68
C ALA A 245 3.17 -3.01 -20.00
N PRO A 246 2.87 -4.31 -19.89
CA PRO A 246 1.49 -4.81 -19.98
C PRO A 246 0.69 -4.46 -18.72
N LEU A 247 -0.63 -4.37 -18.85
CA LEU A 247 -1.53 -4.45 -17.70
C LEU A 247 -1.80 -5.93 -17.41
N LEU A 248 -1.36 -6.40 -16.25
CA LEU A 248 -1.49 -7.79 -15.83
C LEU A 248 -2.59 -7.96 -14.79
N SER A 249 -3.30 -9.08 -14.87
CA SER A 249 -4.12 -9.58 -13.77
C SER A 249 -3.24 -10.03 -12.59
N VAL A 250 -3.86 -10.21 -11.42
CA VAL A 250 -3.18 -10.80 -10.24
C VAL A 250 -2.62 -12.18 -10.57
N ALA A 251 -3.38 -13.00 -11.32
CA ALA A 251 -2.96 -14.34 -11.72
C ALA A 251 -1.70 -14.31 -12.60
N GLU A 252 -1.63 -13.41 -13.58
CA GLU A 252 -0.42 -13.27 -14.41
C GLU A 252 0.75 -12.75 -13.58
N ALA A 253 0.53 -11.75 -12.72
CA ALA A 253 1.58 -11.13 -11.90
C ALA A 253 2.25 -12.15 -10.95
N ILE A 254 1.48 -13.01 -10.28
CA ILE A 254 2.07 -14.01 -9.36
C ILE A 254 2.83 -15.12 -10.11
N ASN A 255 2.52 -15.34 -11.39
CA ASN A 255 3.18 -16.34 -12.23
C ASN A 255 4.40 -15.80 -13.00
N LEU A 256 4.74 -14.51 -12.85
CA LEU A 256 5.95 -13.96 -13.46
C LEU A 256 7.22 -14.63 -12.90
N PRO A 257 8.24 -14.90 -13.75
CA PRO A 257 9.56 -15.36 -13.27
C PRO A 257 10.15 -14.44 -12.21
N GLN A 258 9.91 -13.13 -12.30
CA GLN A 258 10.35 -12.14 -11.33
C GLN A 258 9.73 -12.38 -9.93
N THR A 259 8.45 -12.76 -9.85
CA THR A 259 7.78 -13.05 -8.56
C THR A 259 8.44 -14.23 -7.86
N GLN A 260 8.76 -15.28 -8.64
CA GLN A 260 9.42 -16.48 -8.14
C GLN A 260 10.86 -16.17 -7.70
N ALA A 261 11.63 -15.45 -8.52
CA ALA A 261 12.99 -15.02 -8.20
C ALA A 261 13.07 -14.13 -6.95
N ARG A 262 11.97 -13.49 -6.56
CA ARG A 262 11.86 -12.62 -5.39
C ARG A 262 11.19 -13.29 -4.19
N ASN A 263 10.91 -14.59 -4.24
CA ASN A 263 10.22 -15.34 -3.19
C ASN A 263 8.97 -14.61 -2.66
N MET A 264 8.16 -14.06 -3.57
CA MET A 264 6.96 -13.29 -3.23
C MET A 264 5.67 -14.11 -3.25
N LEU A 265 5.76 -15.40 -3.62
CA LEU A 265 4.71 -16.38 -3.45
C LEU A 265 5.32 -17.56 -2.68
N ILE A 266 4.99 -17.67 -1.40
CA ILE A 266 5.52 -18.69 -0.48
C ILE A 266 4.46 -19.75 -0.20
N GLU A 267 4.89 -20.91 0.30
CA GLU A 267 3.99 -21.94 0.84
C GLU A 267 4.03 -21.91 2.36
N ALA A 268 2.88 -21.75 3.02
CA ALA A 268 2.77 -21.86 4.47
C ALA A 268 1.61 -22.77 4.86
N GLY A 269 1.91 -23.87 5.56
CA GLY A 269 0.91 -24.89 5.90
C GLY A 269 0.22 -25.51 4.68
N GLY A 270 0.93 -25.67 3.56
CA GLY A 270 0.37 -26.20 2.31
C GLY A 270 -0.45 -25.19 1.49
N ILE A 271 -0.42 -23.90 1.84
CA ILE A 271 -1.19 -22.85 1.16
C ILE A 271 -0.23 -21.83 0.54
N MET A 272 -0.46 -21.49 -0.74
CA MET A 272 0.28 -20.43 -1.41
C MET A 272 -0.22 -19.05 -0.96
N MET A 273 0.70 -18.17 -0.55
CA MET A 273 0.38 -16.83 -0.06
C MET A 273 1.49 -15.81 -0.34
N PRO A 274 1.24 -14.49 -0.21
CA PRO A 274 2.24 -13.47 -0.43
C PRO A 274 3.45 -13.62 0.50
N GLY A 275 4.65 -13.50 -0.05
CA GLY A 275 5.90 -13.49 0.71
C GLY A 275 6.23 -12.13 1.35
N ASN A 276 7.34 -12.07 2.08
CA ASN A 276 7.81 -10.83 2.70
C ASN A 276 8.51 -9.92 1.66
N PRO A 277 8.05 -8.68 1.41
CA PRO A 277 8.70 -7.78 0.47
C PRO A 277 10.03 -7.19 0.98
N ILE A 278 10.30 -7.25 2.30
CA ILE A 278 11.53 -6.74 2.90
C ILE A 278 12.64 -7.79 2.78
N LYS A 279 13.61 -7.55 1.90
CA LYS A 279 14.75 -8.47 1.67
C LYS A 279 16.02 -7.92 2.30
N ILE A 280 16.55 -8.61 3.31
CA ILE A 280 17.73 -8.19 4.07
C ILE A 280 18.83 -9.24 3.91
N SER A 281 19.99 -8.84 3.41
CA SER A 281 21.15 -9.72 3.33
C SER A 281 21.57 -10.23 4.71
N GLY A 282 21.76 -11.54 4.85
CA GLY A 282 22.07 -12.19 6.13
C GLY A 282 20.85 -12.66 6.93
N CYS A 283 19.64 -12.34 6.49
CA CYS A 283 18.40 -12.90 7.02
C CYS A 283 17.88 -13.99 6.08
N ALA A 284 17.46 -15.13 6.64
CA ALA A 284 16.83 -16.19 5.85
C ALA A 284 15.47 -15.74 5.31
N ASP A 285 15.16 -16.13 4.07
CA ASP A 285 13.90 -15.87 3.38
C ASP A 285 13.40 -17.21 2.78
N PRO A 286 12.92 -18.14 3.63
CA PRO A 286 12.53 -19.47 3.19
C PRO A 286 11.26 -19.43 2.33
N HIS A 287 11.19 -20.34 1.36
CA HIS A 287 10.00 -20.51 0.53
C HIS A 287 8.88 -21.25 1.28
N VAL A 288 9.23 -22.20 2.16
CA VAL A 288 8.30 -22.97 2.98
C VAL A 288 8.32 -22.44 4.40
N MET A 289 7.14 -22.09 4.92
CA MET A 289 6.95 -21.44 6.22
C MET A 289 5.96 -22.23 7.10
N PRO A 290 6.03 -22.06 8.43
CA PRO A 290 4.98 -22.57 9.33
C PRO A 290 3.61 -22.01 8.93
N GLY A 291 2.59 -22.87 8.92
CA GLY A 291 1.21 -22.47 8.62
C GLY A 291 0.55 -21.69 9.75
N ALA A 292 -0.67 -21.23 9.49
CA ALA A 292 -1.50 -20.61 10.52
C ALA A 292 -1.87 -21.63 11.61
N ALA A 293 -1.89 -21.18 12.86
CA ALA A 293 -2.38 -21.99 13.98
C ALA A 293 -3.91 -22.09 13.95
N THR A 294 -4.46 -23.24 14.35
CA THR A 294 -5.90 -23.37 14.58
C THR A 294 -6.33 -22.61 15.85
N LEU A 295 -7.64 -22.40 16.02
CA LEU A 295 -8.18 -21.78 17.22
C LEU A 295 -7.70 -22.53 18.47
N ASP A 296 -7.13 -21.78 19.40
CA ASP A 296 -6.57 -22.28 20.67
C ASP A 296 -5.48 -23.38 20.57
N GLN A 297 -4.87 -23.60 19.40
CA GLN A 297 -3.91 -24.70 19.17
C GLN A 297 -2.79 -24.81 20.23
N HIS A 298 -2.21 -23.67 20.61
CA HIS A 298 -1.11 -23.57 21.59
C HIS A 298 -1.59 -23.14 22.98
N GLY A 299 -2.91 -23.15 23.24
CA GLY A 299 -3.51 -22.59 24.45
C GLY A 299 -3.01 -23.24 25.74
N GLU A 300 -3.01 -24.57 25.80
CA GLU A 300 -2.57 -25.32 26.98
C GLU A 300 -1.11 -25.01 27.35
N GLN A 301 -0.21 -25.10 26.38
CA GLN A 301 1.24 -24.90 26.58
C GLN A 301 1.55 -23.45 27.00
N ILE A 302 0.94 -22.46 26.33
CA ILE A 302 1.17 -21.05 26.66
C ILE A 302 0.57 -20.71 28.04
N ARG A 303 -0.60 -21.27 28.40
CA ARG A 303 -1.15 -21.06 29.75
C ARG A 303 -0.19 -21.60 30.81
N GLN A 304 0.40 -22.78 30.61
CA GLN A 304 1.40 -23.33 31.53
C GLN A 304 2.64 -22.42 31.65
N GLU A 305 3.11 -21.86 30.54
CA GLU A 305 4.26 -20.95 30.50
C GLU A 305 4.03 -19.66 31.31
N PHE A 306 2.80 -19.13 31.34
CA PHE A 306 2.50 -17.83 31.96
C PHE A 306 1.62 -17.90 33.23
N SER A 307 1.38 -19.09 33.77
CA SER A 307 0.53 -19.29 34.96
C SER A 307 1.17 -18.84 36.29
N SER A 308 2.48 -18.59 36.34
CA SER A 308 3.22 -18.14 37.54
C SER A 308 3.83 -16.75 37.35
#